data_AF-A0A936W3L7-F1
#
_entry.id   AF-A0A936W3L7-F1
#
_cell.length_a   1.000
_cell.length_b   1.000
_cell.length_c   1.000
_cell.angle_alpha   90.00
_cell.angle_beta   90.00
_cell.angle_gamma   90.00
#
_symmetry.space_group_name_H-M   'P 1'
#
loop_
_entity.id
_entity.type
_entity.pdbx_description
1 polymer ?
#
loop_
_entity_poly.entity_id
_entity_poly.type
_entity_poly.pdbx_seq_one_letter_code
_entity_poly.pdbx_strand_id
1 'polypeptide(L)'
;MWISVLIRKPDGASFTFDAGNPGASYLWSTGEQTQTITVNQTGQYIVTVDDGVMCPTRDTVQLDIVPIIHVSLNGDIGVCENGEATLTLSTDTPFPLDVVVSAVPGSPISLNDIADDFDFAVEPLSTTLYTITNITPSQPACIEIPDPVQTIEVYPNYNHNVDVTLCDGDSIWLAYYWEKEEGLYDIYYNSQYGCDSLVNVMIDVLPVEHIYNTSATCDPASDGVFITYLDNPNGCDTIVETTITLLGSDTTTIALTTCNFR
;
A
#
# COMPACT_ATOMS: atom_id res chain seq x y z
N MET A 1 -6.72 50.10 -34.43
CA MET A 1 -6.92 48.74 -33.87
C MET A 1 -6.68 48.89 -32.39
N TRP A 2 -7.75 48.98 -31.60
CA TRP A 2 -7.66 49.34 -30.18
C TRP A 2 -7.09 48.16 -29.42
N ILE A 3 -5.88 48.30 -28.89
CA ILE A 3 -5.33 47.34 -27.91
C ILE A 3 -5.97 47.74 -26.58
N SER A 4 -7.13 47.16 -26.29
CA SER A 4 -7.66 47.16 -24.93
C SER A 4 -6.72 46.28 -24.10
N VAL A 5 -5.91 46.91 -23.24
CA VAL A 5 -5.08 46.19 -22.28
C VAL A 5 -5.99 45.57 -21.23
N LEU A 6 -5.88 44.26 -21.03
CA LEU A 6 -6.58 43.53 -19.97
C LEU A 6 -5.62 43.29 -18.81
N ILE A 7 -5.99 43.76 -17.62
CA ILE A 7 -5.24 43.54 -16.38
C ILE A 7 -6.07 42.62 -15.50
N ARG A 8 -5.47 41.53 -15.02
CA ARG A 8 -6.07 40.62 -14.06
C ARG A 8 -5.44 40.78 -12.68
N LYS A 9 -6.27 40.80 -11.64
CA LYS A 9 -5.84 40.86 -10.24
C LYS A 9 -6.67 39.91 -9.38
N PRO A 10 -6.07 39.31 -8.34
CA PRO A 10 -6.82 38.47 -7.42
C PRO A 10 -7.83 39.29 -6.62
N ASP A 11 -8.87 38.64 -6.11
CA ASP A 11 -9.86 39.26 -5.24
C ASP A 11 -9.21 39.91 -4.00
N GLY A 12 -9.76 41.04 -3.58
CA GLY A 12 -9.18 41.88 -2.53
C GLY A 12 -7.97 42.73 -2.94
N ALA A 13 -7.39 42.53 -4.13
CA ALA A 13 -6.30 43.38 -4.61
C ALA A 13 -6.79 44.69 -5.24
N SER A 14 -5.99 45.73 -5.11
CA SER A 14 -6.17 47.01 -5.82
C SER A 14 -5.13 47.18 -6.92
N PHE A 15 -5.48 47.94 -7.97
CA PHE A 15 -4.55 48.35 -9.01
C PHE A 15 -4.55 49.86 -9.18
N THR A 16 -3.38 50.44 -9.38
CA THR A 16 -3.21 51.86 -9.66
C THR A 16 -2.96 52.07 -11.14
N PHE A 17 -3.89 52.74 -11.82
CA PHE A 17 -3.68 53.25 -13.16
C PHE A 17 -2.97 54.60 -13.10
N ASP A 18 -2.04 54.83 -14.02
CA ASP A 18 -1.31 56.09 -14.17
C ASP A 18 -1.38 56.53 -15.63
N ALA A 19 -1.94 57.72 -15.87
CA ALA A 19 -2.03 58.29 -17.20
C ALA A 19 -0.68 58.79 -17.76
N GLY A 20 0.37 58.89 -16.94
CA GLY A 20 1.75 59.09 -17.35
C GLY A 20 2.13 60.46 -17.93
N ASN A 21 1.25 61.46 -17.87
CA ASN A 21 1.41 62.77 -18.52
C ASN A 21 1.45 63.96 -17.53
N PRO A 22 2.52 64.11 -16.71
CA PRO A 22 2.58 65.11 -15.63
C PRO A 22 2.24 66.52 -16.11
N GLY A 23 1.38 67.22 -15.37
CA GLY A 23 0.96 68.59 -15.70
C GLY A 23 -0.22 68.70 -16.67
N ALA A 24 -0.69 67.59 -17.25
CA ALA A 24 -1.94 67.56 -18.00
C ALA A 24 -3.17 67.60 -17.05
N SER A 25 -4.34 67.83 -17.63
CA SER A 25 -5.64 67.65 -16.98
C SER A 25 -6.21 66.27 -17.32
N TYR A 26 -6.92 65.67 -16.35
CA TYR A 26 -7.41 64.30 -16.44
C TYR A 26 -8.90 64.24 -16.17
N LEU A 27 -9.58 63.33 -16.83
CA LEU A 27 -10.96 62.95 -16.50
C LEU A 27 -11.13 61.45 -16.68
N TRP A 28 -11.25 60.74 -15.56
CA TRP A 28 -11.52 59.31 -15.52
C TRP A 28 -13.02 59.01 -15.63
N SER A 29 -13.39 57.83 -16.13
CA SER A 29 -14.78 57.35 -16.20
C SER A 29 -15.45 57.25 -14.83
N THR A 30 -14.66 57.17 -13.76
CA THR A 30 -15.09 57.19 -12.36
C THR A 30 -15.36 58.60 -11.81
N GLY A 31 -14.93 59.65 -12.52
CA GLY A 31 -15.17 61.06 -12.20
C GLY A 31 -13.97 61.81 -11.59
N GLU A 32 -12.91 61.09 -11.23
CA GLU A 32 -11.67 61.66 -10.68
C GLU A 32 -10.87 62.41 -11.76
N GLN A 33 -10.09 63.40 -11.30
CA GLN A 33 -9.28 64.29 -12.15
C GLN A 33 -7.79 64.23 -11.81
N THR A 34 -7.36 63.21 -11.07
CA THR A 34 -5.95 62.97 -10.74
C THR A 34 -5.23 62.21 -11.86
N GLN A 35 -3.91 62.35 -11.95
CA GLN A 35 -3.09 61.57 -12.90
C GLN A 35 -3.24 60.07 -12.69
N THR A 36 -3.38 59.66 -11.43
CA THR A 36 -3.53 58.26 -11.03
C THR A 36 -4.88 58.01 -10.38
N ILE A 37 -5.43 56.82 -10.59
CA ILE A 37 -6.56 56.30 -9.81
C ILE A 37 -6.23 54.92 -9.27
N THR A 38 -6.70 54.61 -8.06
CA THR A 38 -6.59 53.26 -7.49
C THR A 38 -7.98 52.65 -7.45
N VAL A 39 -8.12 51.49 -8.06
CA VAL A 39 -9.40 50.80 -8.23
C VAL A 39 -9.26 49.33 -7.83
N ASN A 40 -10.36 48.72 -7.43
CA ASN A 40 -10.41 47.34 -6.94
C ASN A 40 -11.66 46.59 -7.41
N GLN A 41 -12.31 47.07 -8.47
CA GLN A 41 -13.52 46.47 -9.02
C GLN A 41 -13.32 46.12 -10.48
N THR A 42 -13.93 45.02 -10.92
CA THR A 42 -13.95 44.63 -12.33
C THR A 42 -14.69 45.70 -13.13
N GLY A 43 -14.07 46.17 -14.21
CA GLY A 43 -14.66 47.21 -15.04
C GLY A 43 -13.72 47.79 -16.07
N GLN A 44 -14.32 48.56 -16.98
CA GLN A 44 -13.61 49.33 -17.97
C GLN A 44 -13.33 50.74 -17.43
N TYR A 45 -12.06 51.13 -17.48
CA TYR A 45 -11.60 52.45 -17.05
C TYR A 45 -11.11 53.22 -18.26
N ILE A 46 -11.62 54.44 -18.42
CA ILE A 46 -11.30 55.33 -19.54
C ILE A 46 -10.75 56.62 -18.95
N VAL A 47 -9.59 57.06 -19.42
CA VAL A 47 -9.04 58.37 -19.08
C VAL A 47 -9.08 59.28 -20.29
N THR A 48 -9.55 60.51 -20.12
CA THR A 48 -9.33 61.60 -21.06
C THR A 48 -8.18 62.45 -20.52
N VAL A 49 -7.15 62.67 -21.33
CA VAL A 49 -6.00 63.51 -21.00
C VAL A 49 -5.99 64.72 -21.94
N ASP A 50 -5.85 65.92 -21.37
CA ASP A 50 -5.74 67.18 -22.10
C ASP A 50 -4.55 68.00 -21.56
N ASP A 51 -3.57 68.25 -22.43
CA ASP A 51 -2.35 69.01 -22.12
C ASP A 51 -2.48 70.52 -22.44
N GLY A 52 -3.65 70.96 -22.91
CA GLY A 52 -3.93 72.35 -23.30
C GLY A 52 -3.24 72.80 -24.59
N VAL A 53 -2.51 71.91 -25.26
CA VAL A 53 -1.78 72.17 -26.51
C VAL A 53 -2.39 71.38 -27.67
N MET A 54 -2.76 70.13 -27.40
CA MET A 54 -3.37 69.20 -28.35
C MET A 54 -4.84 68.95 -28.01
N CYS A 55 -5.59 68.37 -28.95
CA CYS A 55 -6.95 67.92 -28.65
C CYS A 55 -6.91 66.83 -27.55
N PRO A 56 -7.86 66.83 -26.61
CA PRO A 56 -7.96 65.79 -25.59
C PRO A 56 -7.99 64.40 -26.21
N THR A 57 -7.15 63.50 -25.70
CA THR A 57 -7.06 62.11 -26.16
C THR A 57 -7.59 61.18 -25.09
N ARG A 58 -8.14 60.03 -25.52
CA ARG A 58 -8.66 59.01 -24.60
C ARG A 58 -7.94 57.69 -24.75
N ASP A 59 -7.74 57.01 -23.64
CA ASP A 59 -7.27 55.63 -23.61
C ASP A 59 -8.17 54.78 -22.70
N THR A 60 -8.18 53.47 -22.92
CA THR A 60 -9.11 52.52 -22.29
C THR A 60 -8.40 51.27 -21.82
N VAL A 61 -8.68 50.85 -20.59
CA VAL A 61 -8.12 49.65 -19.97
C VAL A 61 -9.22 48.86 -19.28
N GLN A 62 -9.11 47.53 -19.31
CA GLN A 62 -10.02 46.62 -18.62
C GLN A 62 -9.31 46.06 -17.38
N LEU A 63 -9.96 46.17 -16.22
CA LEU A 63 -9.56 45.46 -15.01
C LEU A 63 -10.52 44.31 -14.76
N ASP A 64 -9.99 43.11 -14.60
CA ASP A 64 -10.73 41.93 -14.14
C ASP A 64 -10.18 41.52 -12.78
N ILE A 65 -11.02 41.63 -11.75
CA ILE A 65 -10.81 41.01 -10.45
C ILE A 65 -11.30 39.57 -10.54
N VAL A 66 -10.42 38.61 -10.27
CA VAL A 66 -10.69 37.16 -10.38
C VAL A 66 -10.59 36.50 -9.01
N PRO A 67 -11.40 35.46 -8.71
CA PRO A 67 -11.34 34.78 -7.43
C PRO A 67 -9.98 34.09 -7.22
N ILE A 68 -9.59 33.95 -5.96
CA ILE A 68 -8.51 33.06 -5.52
C ILE A 68 -9.16 31.72 -5.19
N ILE A 69 -8.58 30.64 -5.69
CA ILE A 69 -9.01 29.26 -5.44
C ILE A 69 -7.86 28.53 -4.76
N HIS A 70 -8.14 27.88 -3.64
CA HIS A 70 -7.20 27.04 -2.92
C HIS A 70 -7.44 25.59 -3.31
N VAL A 71 -6.38 24.87 -3.64
CA VAL A 71 -6.45 23.44 -3.93
C VAL A 71 -5.38 22.70 -3.13
N SER A 72 -5.77 21.67 -2.39
CA SER A 72 -4.83 20.80 -1.67
C SER A 72 -5.10 19.34 -1.97
N LEU A 73 -4.05 18.53 -1.94
CA LEU A 73 -4.14 17.07 -2.06
C LEU A 73 -3.87 16.44 -0.69
N ASN A 74 -4.84 15.69 -0.17
CA ASN A 74 -4.75 14.96 1.08
C ASN A 74 -5.25 13.52 0.86
N GLY A 75 -5.23 12.69 1.90
CA GLY A 75 -5.83 11.35 1.86
C GLY A 75 -5.13 10.37 2.79
N ASP A 76 -5.22 9.09 2.43
CA ASP A 76 -4.49 8.03 3.11
C ASP A 76 -2.98 8.28 3.08
N ILE A 77 -2.25 7.69 4.04
CA ILE A 77 -0.78 7.80 4.11
C ILE A 77 -0.07 6.48 3.82
N GLY A 78 -0.81 5.37 3.78
CA GLY A 78 -0.27 4.07 3.45
C GLY A 78 -1.33 3.00 3.31
N VAL A 79 -1.00 1.97 2.54
CA VAL A 79 -1.88 0.87 2.16
C VAL A 79 -1.07 -0.43 2.06
N CYS A 80 -1.73 -1.57 2.20
CA CYS A 80 -1.08 -2.86 1.93
C CYS A 80 -0.89 -3.07 0.43
N GLU A 81 0.02 -3.98 0.07
CA GLU A 81 0.24 -4.37 -1.31
C GLU A 81 -1.07 -4.84 -1.97
N ASN A 82 -1.36 -4.31 -3.15
CA ASN A 82 -2.63 -4.49 -3.89
C ASN A 82 -3.87 -3.91 -3.20
N GLY A 83 -3.71 -3.10 -2.16
CA GLY A 83 -4.82 -2.37 -1.56
C GLY A 83 -5.13 -1.08 -2.31
N GLU A 84 -6.36 -0.60 -2.10
CA GLU A 84 -6.86 0.66 -2.61
C GLU A 84 -6.67 1.75 -1.54
N ALA A 85 -6.16 2.91 -1.94
CA ALA A 85 -6.02 4.10 -1.11
C ALA A 85 -6.93 5.21 -1.64
N THR A 86 -7.47 6.03 -0.74
CA THR A 86 -8.31 7.19 -1.09
C THR A 86 -7.49 8.48 -1.00
N LEU A 87 -7.55 9.27 -2.06
CA LEU A 87 -7.03 10.63 -2.12
C LEU A 87 -8.20 11.61 -2.26
N THR A 88 -8.05 12.77 -1.62
CA THR A 88 -9.03 13.86 -1.64
C THR A 88 -8.37 15.12 -2.19
N LEU A 89 -8.96 15.67 -3.24
CA LEU A 89 -8.73 17.06 -3.63
C LEU A 89 -9.68 17.94 -2.82
N SER A 90 -9.15 18.77 -1.93
CA SER A 90 -9.95 19.79 -1.25
C SER A 90 -9.85 21.11 -2.01
N THR A 91 -10.98 21.76 -2.29
CA THR A 91 -11.06 22.97 -3.09
C THR A 91 -12.23 23.86 -2.70
N ASP A 92 -12.04 25.18 -2.76
CA ASP A 92 -13.10 26.19 -2.55
C ASP A 92 -13.61 26.79 -3.89
N THR A 93 -13.47 26.02 -4.97
CA THR A 93 -13.72 26.51 -6.33
C THR A 93 -15.18 26.92 -6.56
N PRO A 94 -15.44 28.13 -7.12
CA PRO A 94 -16.80 28.56 -7.49
C PRO A 94 -17.25 28.06 -8.87
N PHE A 95 -16.37 27.38 -9.62
CA PHE A 95 -16.63 26.83 -10.95
C PHE A 95 -15.78 25.58 -11.23
N PRO A 96 -16.12 24.76 -12.23
CA PRO A 96 -15.38 23.53 -12.50
C PRO A 96 -13.88 23.75 -12.82
N LEU A 97 -13.04 22.83 -12.35
CA LEU A 97 -11.60 22.75 -12.59
C LEU A 97 -11.23 21.40 -13.24
N ASP A 98 -10.23 21.41 -14.12
CA ASP A 98 -9.50 20.20 -14.51
C ASP A 98 -8.16 20.15 -13.77
N VAL A 99 -7.85 19.04 -13.12
CA VAL A 99 -6.65 18.85 -12.30
C VAL A 99 -5.85 17.66 -12.81
N VAL A 100 -4.53 17.84 -12.97
CA VAL A 100 -3.60 16.76 -13.31
C VAL A 100 -2.70 16.48 -12.11
N VAL A 101 -2.79 15.24 -11.60
CA VAL A 101 -1.97 14.73 -10.51
C VAL A 101 -0.94 13.78 -11.10
N SER A 102 0.36 14.07 -10.97
CA SER A 102 1.39 13.08 -11.31
C SER A 102 1.47 12.00 -10.23
N ALA A 103 1.83 10.79 -10.63
CA ALA A 103 2.09 9.67 -9.73
C ALA A 103 3.48 9.11 -10.05
N VAL A 104 4.38 9.08 -9.06
CA VAL A 104 5.75 8.60 -9.23
C VAL A 104 6.08 7.55 -8.16
N PRO A 105 6.27 6.26 -8.54
CA PRO A 105 6.09 5.69 -9.87
C PRO A 105 4.60 5.57 -10.24
N GLY A 106 4.31 5.59 -11.54
CA GLY A 106 2.95 5.47 -12.06
C GLY A 106 2.70 6.35 -13.28
N SER A 107 1.44 6.43 -13.67
CA SER A 107 0.95 7.33 -14.72
C SER A 107 0.22 8.51 -14.07
N PRO A 108 0.28 9.71 -14.68
CA PRO A 108 -0.50 10.83 -14.20
C PRO A 108 -2.00 10.55 -14.32
N ILE A 109 -2.76 11.12 -13.40
CA ILE A 109 -4.22 11.04 -13.28
C ILE A 109 -4.79 12.40 -13.71
N SER A 110 -5.76 12.37 -14.62
CA SER A 110 -6.49 13.56 -15.07
C SER A 110 -7.91 13.53 -14.53
N LEU A 111 -8.26 14.52 -13.73
CA LEU A 111 -9.56 14.71 -13.12
C LEU A 111 -10.22 15.92 -13.77
N ASN A 112 -11.42 15.75 -14.31
CA ASN A 112 -12.11 16.80 -15.05
C ASN A 112 -13.37 17.23 -14.31
N ASP A 113 -13.80 18.46 -14.57
CA ASP A 113 -15.06 19.01 -14.08
C ASP A 113 -15.21 18.99 -12.53
N ILE A 114 -14.11 19.18 -11.79
CA ILE A 114 -14.10 19.23 -10.33
C ILE A 114 -14.76 20.52 -9.85
N ALA A 115 -15.91 20.42 -9.19
CA ALA A 115 -16.75 21.55 -8.79
C ALA A 115 -16.83 21.79 -7.27
N ASP A 116 -16.29 20.87 -6.47
CA ASP A 116 -16.19 20.91 -5.00
C ASP A 116 -15.09 19.91 -4.59
N ASP A 117 -14.92 19.68 -3.30
CA ASP A 117 -14.10 18.59 -2.76
C ASP A 117 -14.39 17.26 -3.49
N PHE A 118 -13.32 16.56 -3.89
CA PHE A 118 -13.42 15.37 -4.73
C PHE A 118 -12.50 14.25 -4.26
N ASP A 119 -13.12 13.12 -3.90
CA ASP A 119 -12.44 11.88 -3.54
C ASP A 119 -12.23 10.99 -4.77
N PHE A 120 -11.04 10.40 -4.87
CA PHE A 120 -10.71 9.42 -5.88
C PHE A 120 -9.82 8.32 -5.32
N ALA A 121 -10.06 7.10 -5.80
CA ALA A 121 -9.30 5.93 -5.40
C ALA A 121 -8.06 5.73 -6.28
N VAL A 122 -7.00 5.19 -5.68
CA VAL A 122 -5.76 4.81 -6.35
C VAL A 122 -5.28 3.44 -5.84
N GLU A 123 -4.66 2.65 -6.73
CA GLU A 123 -4.11 1.33 -6.40
C GLU A 123 -2.58 1.33 -6.66
N PRO A 124 -1.77 1.94 -5.78
CA PRO A 124 -0.32 2.00 -5.98
C PRO A 124 0.31 0.62 -5.81
N LEU A 125 1.16 0.22 -6.77
CA LEU A 125 1.91 -1.06 -6.72
C LEU A 125 3.19 -0.98 -5.87
N SER A 126 3.60 0.23 -5.48
CA SER A 126 4.76 0.51 -4.65
C SER A 126 4.59 1.89 -4.02
N THR A 127 5.41 2.28 -3.04
CA THR A 127 5.36 3.63 -2.47
C THR A 127 5.38 4.69 -3.56
N THR A 128 4.29 5.46 -3.66
CA THR A 128 4.05 6.41 -4.75
C THR A 128 3.84 7.81 -4.20
N LEU A 129 4.57 8.77 -4.76
CA LEU A 129 4.38 10.19 -4.54
C LEU A 129 3.40 10.75 -5.56
N TYR A 130 2.30 11.31 -5.07
CA TYR A 130 1.31 12.05 -5.86
C TYR A 130 1.59 13.54 -5.75
N THR A 131 1.50 14.27 -6.86
CA THR A 131 1.74 15.72 -6.88
C THR A 131 0.78 16.42 -7.84
N ILE A 132 0.12 17.49 -7.38
CA ILE A 132 -0.64 18.38 -8.26
C ILE A 132 0.35 19.07 -9.20
N THR A 133 0.19 18.86 -10.51
CA THR A 133 1.11 19.41 -11.53
C THR A 133 0.48 20.48 -12.39
N ASN A 134 -0.83 20.41 -12.62
CA ASN A 134 -1.55 21.39 -13.41
C ASN A 134 -3.00 21.52 -12.91
N ILE A 135 -3.50 22.75 -12.90
CA ILE A 135 -4.89 23.08 -12.61
C ILE A 135 -5.37 24.02 -13.71
N THR A 136 -6.44 23.65 -14.41
CA THR A 136 -7.06 24.43 -15.47
C THR A 136 -8.48 24.81 -15.06
N PRO A 137 -8.72 26.05 -14.62
CA PRO A 137 -10.07 26.47 -14.28
C PRO A 137 -10.90 26.75 -15.52
N SER A 138 -12.21 26.44 -15.46
CA SER A 138 -13.16 26.76 -16.53
C SER A 138 -13.42 28.26 -16.71
N GLN A 139 -13.05 29.08 -15.72
CA GLN A 139 -13.08 30.55 -15.76
C GLN A 139 -11.76 31.14 -15.23
N PRO A 140 -11.44 32.41 -15.57
CA PRO A 140 -10.25 33.06 -15.02
C PRO A 140 -10.21 33.05 -13.49
N ALA A 141 -9.13 32.55 -12.92
CA ALA A 141 -8.90 32.46 -11.48
C ALA A 141 -7.41 32.64 -11.16
N CYS A 142 -7.12 32.97 -9.90
CA CYS A 142 -5.81 32.75 -9.30
C CYS A 142 -5.85 31.43 -8.52
N ILE A 143 -4.83 30.58 -8.69
CA ILE A 143 -4.75 29.28 -8.00
C ILE A 143 -3.64 29.32 -6.96
N GLU A 144 -3.96 28.92 -5.75
CA GLU A 144 -3.01 28.69 -4.66
C GLU A 144 -3.03 27.21 -4.25
N ILE A 145 -1.86 26.63 -4.04
CA ILE A 145 -1.69 25.19 -3.77
C ILE A 145 -0.86 25.03 -2.49
N PRO A 146 -1.46 25.16 -1.29
CA PRO A 146 -0.72 25.10 -0.03
C PRO A 146 -0.07 23.72 0.20
N ASP A 147 -0.79 22.65 -0.12
CA ASP A 147 -0.35 21.27 0.06
C ASP A 147 -0.45 20.50 -1.28
N PRO A 148 0.60 20.56 -2.13
CA PRO A 148 0.55 20.01 -3.49
C PRO A 148 0.86 18.51 -3.57
N VAL A 149 1.28 17.87 -2.47
CA VAL A 149 1.87 16.53 -2.48
C VAL A 149 1.25 15.60 -1.45
N GLN A 150 1.09 14.34 -1.82
CA GLN A 150 0.66 13.26 -0.92
C GLN A 150 1.47 12.01 -1.26
N THR A 151 2.08 11.37 -0.25
CA THR A 151 2.81 10.11 -0.43
C THR A 151 1.97 8.98 0.13
N ILE A 152 1.77 7.93 -0.67
CA ILE A 152 1.18 6.67 -0.20
C ILE A 152 2.30 5.66 -0.05
N GLU A 153 2.56 5.22 1.18
CA GLU A 153 3.46 4.11 1.44
C GLU A 153 2.78 2.77 1.17
N VAL A 154 3.39 1.90 0.37
CA VAL A 154 2.87 0.54 0.13
C VAL A 154 3.64 -0.44 0.99
N TYR A 155 2.93 -1.10 1.90
CA TYR A 155 3.49 -2.09 2.81
C TYR A 155 3.34 -3.50 2.21
N PRO A 156 4.43 -4.28 2.10
CA PRO A 156 4.37 -5.62 1.54
C PRO A 156 3.59 -6.57 2.44
N ASN A 157 2.92 -7.55 1.82
CA ASN A 157 2.39 -8.69 2.55
C ASN A 157 3.49 -9.76 2.67
N TYR A 158 3.83 -10.18 3.89
CA TYR A 158 4.80 -11.25 4.08
C TYR A 158 4.08 -12.59 4.12
N ASN A 159 4.31 -13.43 3.10
CA ASN A 159 4.01 -14.85 3.17
C ASN A 159 5.29 -15.63 3.48
N HIS A 160 5.24 -16.47 4.53
CA HIS A 160 6.33 -17.36 4.86
C HIS A 160 5.83 -18.80 4.99
N ASN A 161 6.45 -19.71 4.23
CA ASN A 161 6.18 -21.13 4.30
C ASN A 161 7.20 -21.79 5.22
N VAL A 162 6.72 -22.53 6.22
CA VAL A 162 7.56 -23.31 7.13
C VAL A 162 7.14 -24.76 7.06
N ASP A 163 8.06 -25.63 6.64
CA ASP A 163 7.85 -27.07 6.67
C ASP A 163 8.42 -27.62 7.99
N VAL A 164 7.57 -28.31 8.75
CA VAL A 164 7.92 -28.92 10.03
C VAL A 164 7.64 -30.41 9.94
N THR A 165 8.66 -31.21 10.24
CA THR A 165 8.51 -32.66 10.36
C THR A 165 8.47 -33.04 11.84
N LEU A 166 7.41 -33.71 12.27
CA LEU A 166 7.21 -34.21 13.64
C LEU A 166 7.23 -35.74 13.65
N CYS A 167 7.61 -36.34 14.77
CA CYS A 167 7.40 -37.78 14.99
C CYS A 167 6.04 -38.05 15.60
N ASP A 168 5.49 -39.25 15.36
CA ASP A 168 4.24 -39.68 15.99
C ASP A 168 4.35 -39.57 17.52
N GLY A 169 3.48 -38.74 18.11
CA GLY A 169 3.47 -38.40 19.54
C GLY A 169 4.12 -37.05 19.91
N ASP A 170 4.90 -36.43 19.01
CA ASP A 170 5.47 -35.09 19.21
C ASP A 170 4.43 -33.98 19.03
N SER A 171 4.84 -32.75 19.34
CA SER A 171 4.00 -31.57 19.18
C SER A 171 4.79 -30.29 18.95
N ILE A 172 4.22 -29.36 18.18
CA ILE A 172 4.75 -28.01 17.97
C ILE A 172 3.81 -26.96 18.55
N TRP A 173 4.35 -25.89 19.14
CA TRP A 173 3.56 -24.78 19.66
C TRP A 173 3.28 -23.75 18.56
N LEU A 174 2.04 -23.68 18.09
CA LEU A 174 1.58 -22.76 17.05
C LEU A 174 0.31 -22.03 17.51
N ALA A 175 0.21 -20.73 17.25
CA ALA A 175 -1.00 -19.93 17.50
C ALA A 175 -1.67 -20.13 18.88
N TYR A 176 -0.86 -20.24 19.95
CA TYR A 176 -1.29 -20.45 21.35
C TYR A 176 -1.78 -21.86 21.70
N TYR A 177 -1.61 -22.85 20.82
CA TYR A 177 -1.94 -24.25 21.05
C TYR A 177 -0.79 -25.19 20.67
N TRP A 178 -0.84 -26.44 21.17
CA TRP A 178 0.08 -27.50 20.74
C TRP A 178 -0.57 -28.28 19.60
N GLU A 179 0.01 -28.20 18.41
CA GLU A 179 -0.42 -28.93 17.22
C GLU A 179 0.34 -30.25 17.10
N LYS A 180 -0.39 -31.28 16.65
CA LYS A 180 0.08 -32.68 16.59
C LYS A 180 -0.35 -33.42 15.33
N GLU A 181 -1.29 -32.85 14.58
CA GLU A 181 -1.85 -33.50 13.39
C GLU A 181 -1.11 -33.01 12.15
N GLU A 182 -0.99 -33.89 11.15
CA GLU A 182 -0.51 -33.49 9.84
C GLU A 182 -1.48 -32.51 9.20
N GLY A 183 -0.97 -31.49 8.52
CA GLY A 183 -1.84 -30.50 7.91
C GLY A 183 -1.17 -29.18 7.59
N LEU A 184 -1.93 -28.34 6.90
CA LEU A 184 -1.56 -26.96 6.61
C LEU A 184 -2.24 -26.04 7.63
N TYR A 185 -1.44 -25.27 8.36
CA TYR A 185 -1.90 -24.33 9.37
C TYR A 185 -1.58 -22.90 8.96
N ASP A 186 -2.62 -22.05 8.94
CA ASP A 186 -2.50 -20.64 8.58
C ASP A 186 -2.46 -19.79 9.84
N ILE A 187 -1.38 -19.04 10.01
CA ILE A 187 -1.19 -18.14 11.16
C ILE A 187 -1.14 -16.70 10.65
N TYR A 188 -2.09 -15.90 11.12
CA TYR A 188 -2.19 -14.48 10.83
C TYR A 188 -1.46 -13.69 11.92
N TYR A 189 -0.41 -12.99 11.54
CA TYR A 189 0.27 -12.02 12.41
C TYR A 189 -0.15 -10.60 12.03
N ASN A 190 -0.58 -9.84 13.02
CA ASN A 190 -0.89 -8.43 12.83
C ASN A 190 0.43 -7.65 12.77
N SER A 191 0.79 -7.11 11.60
CA SER A 191 1.79 -6.04 11.55
C SER A 191 1.20 -4.76 12.16
N GLN A 192 2.06 -3.83 12.57
CA GLN A 192 1.68 -2.56 13.18
C GLN A 192 0.70 -1.71 12.34
N TYR A 193 0.63 -1.97 11.03
CA TYR A 193 -0.15 -1.19 10.06
C TYR A 193 -1.31 -1.98 9.42
N GLY A 194 -1.62 -3.18 9.92
CA GLY A 194 -2.79 -3.95 9.47
C GLY A 194 -2.59 -4.76 8.19
N CYS A 195 -1.40 -4.74 7.57
CA CYS A 195 -1.03 -5.69 6.54
C CYS A 195 -0.65 -7.00 7.22
N ASP A 196 -1.58 -7.96 7.20
CA ASP A 196 -1.42 -9.22 7.87
C ASP A 196 -0.30 -10.03 7.21
N SER A 197 0.57 -10.60 8.05
CA SER A 197 1.54 -11.59 7.56
C SER A 197 0.89 -12.95 7.69
N LEU A 198 0.90 -13.72 6.60
CA LEU A 198 0.43 -15.10 6.58
C LEU A 198 1.63 -16.02 6.72
N VAL A 199 1.68 -16.82 7.79
CA VAL A 199 2.64 -17.91 7.90
C VAL A 199 1.89 -19.21 7.63
N ASN A 200 2.22 -19.86 6.52
CA ASN A 200 1.72 -21.18 6.18
C ASN A 200 2.66 -22.23 6.77
N VAL A 201 2.22 -22.97 7.77
CA VAL A 201 3.01 -24.06 8.37
C VAL A 201 2.49 -25.39 7.84
N MET A 202 3.32 -26.13 7.11
CA MET A 202 3.03 -27.51 6.71
C MET A 202 3.64 -28.45 7.74
N ILE A 203 2.78 -29.23 8.41
CA ILE A 203 3.21 -30.28 9.34
C ILE A 203 3.13 -31.63 8.63
N ASP A 204 4.26 -32.32 8.58
CA ASP A 204 4.38 -33.72 8.16
C ASP A 204 4.70 -34.59 9.39
N VAL A 205 3.84 -35.57 9.69
CA VAL A 205 4.04 -36.46 10.85
C VAL A 205 4.57 -37.80 10.37
N LEU A 206 5.84 -38.05 10.67
CA LEU A 206 6.48 -39.32 10.36
C LEU A 206 6.02 -40.40 11.35
N PRO A 207 5.54 -41.56 10.85
CA PRO A 207 5.18 -42.67 11.71
C PRO A 207 6.42 -43.26 12.38
N VAL A 208 6.26 -43.75 13.61
CA VAL A 208 7.27 -44.62 14.22
C VAL A 208 7.28 -45.97 13.50
N GLU A 209 8.43 -46.35 12.94
CA GLU A 209 8.59 -47.64 12.28
C GLU A 209 8.66 -48.75 13.33
N HIS A 210 7.82 -49.78 13.18
CA HIS A 210 7.80 -50.94 14.08
C HIS A 210 8.20 -52.22 13.31
N ILE A 211 9.37 -52.74 13.66
CA ILE A 211 9.93 -53.94 13.02
C ILE A 211 9.69 -55.16 13.91
N TYR A 212 9.07 -56.19 13.35
CA TYR A 212 8.84 -57.47 14.02
C TYR A 212 9.85 -58.51 13.55
N ASN A 213 10.68 -59.01 14.47
CA ASN A 213 11.60 -60.11 14.23
C ASN A 213 11.13 -61.35 14.98
N THR A 214 11.17 -62.51 14.31
CA THR A 214 10.85 -63.78 14.95
C THR A 214 12.03 -64.74 14.82
N SER A 215 12.35 -65.42 15.92
CA SER A 215 13.35 -66.48 15.93
C SER A 215 12.92 -67.60 16.86
N ALA A 216 13.63 -68.73 16.79
CA ALA A 216 13.32 -69.88 17.62
C ALA A 216 14.58 -70.37 18.34
N THR A 217 14.42 -70.76 19.61
CA THR A 217 15.52 -71.19 20.48
C THR A 217 15.23 -72.56 21.07
N CYS A 218 16.27 -73.30 21.48
CA CYS A 218 16.13 -74.48 22.33
C CYS A 218 16.44 -74.17 23.81
N ASP A 219 16.77 -72.91 24.13
CA ASP A 219 17.03 -72.45 25.49
C ASP A 219 15.78 -71.76 26.09
N PRO A 220 15.14 -72.35 27.11
CA PRO A 220 13.95 -71.76 27.75
C PRO A 220 14.23 -70.44 28.48
N ALA A 221 15.49 -70.11 28.80
CA ALA A 221 15.82 -68.81 29.41
C ALA A 221 15.80 -67.65 28.42
N SER A 222 15.86 -67.95 27.12
CA SER A 222 15.87 -66.98 26.02
C SER A 222 14.50 -66.82 25.35
N ASP A 223 13.47 -67.55 25.80
CA ASP A 223 12.09 -67.45 25.32
C ASP A 223 11.43 -66.16 25.81
N GLY A 224 10.75 -65.44 24.91
CA GLY A 224 10.07 -64.21 25.27
C GLY A 224 10.07 -63.15 24.17
N VAL A 225 9.48 -62.00 24.52
CA VAL A 225 9.41 -60.80 23.67
C VAL A 225 10.39 -59.76 24.21
N PHE A 226 11.30 -59.31 23.35
CA PHE A 226 12.30 -58.30 23.68
C PHE A 226 12.10 -57.07 22.81
N ILE A 227 12.08 -55.88 23.43
CA ILE A 227 11.90 -54.60 22.74
C ILE A 227 13.19 -53.81 22.81
N THR A 228 13.66 -53.32 21.67
CA THR A 228 14.81 -52.41 21.56
C THR A 228 14.39 -51.13 20.85
N TYR A 229 14.79 -49.99 21.41
CA TYR A 229 14.61 -48.67 20.80
C TYR A 229 15.90 -48.31 20.08
N LEU A 230 15.79 -47.96 18.80
CA LEU A 230 16.91 -47.48 18.00
C LEU A 230 16.71 -45.99 17.74
N ASP A 231 17.53 -45.18 18.42
CA ASP A 231 17.55 -43.74 18.23
C ASP A 231 18.10 -43.42 16.84
N ASN A 232 17.26 -42.82 15.99
CA ASN A 232 17.71 -42.33 14.69
C ASN A 232 18.02 -40.85 14.80
N PRO A 233 19.29 -40.41 14.72
CA PRO A 233 19.63 -39.00 14.89
C PRO A 233 19.08 -38.08 13.78
N ASN A 234 18.52 -38.64 12.70
CA ASN A 234 17.97 -37.90 11.55
C ASN A 234 16.49 -38.24 11.23
N GLY A 235 15.77 -38.93 12.11
CA GLY A 235 14.37 -39.33 11.87
C GLY A 235 13.71 -39.88 13.12
N CYS A 236 12.50 -40.44 13.02
CA CYS A 236 11.82 -40.99 14.18
C CYS A 236 12.44 -42.29 14.67
N ASP A 237 12.35 -42.50 15.98
CA ASP A 237 12.89 -43.69 16.65
C ASP A 237 12.22 -44.95 16.09
N THR A 238 13.03 -45.98 15.87
CA THR A 238 12.53 -47.28 15.41
C THR A 238 12.36 -48.21 16.60
N ILE A 239 11.20 -48.87 16.68
CA ILE A 239 10.96 -49.92 17.65
C ILE A 239 11.24 -51.26 16.98
N VAL A 240 12.08 -52.09 17.60
CA VAL A 240 12.33 -53.46 17.16
C VAL A 240 11.81 -54.42 18.22
N GLU A 241 10.75 -55.15 17.89
CA GLU A 241 10.20 -56.23 18.72
C GLU A 241 10.72 -57.57 18.20
N THR A 242 11.47 -58.27 19.06
CA THR A 242 11.99 -59.61 18.75
C THR A 242 11.26 -60.63 19.60
N THR A 243 10.47 -61.48 18.95
CA THR A 243 9.82 -62.64 19.57
C THR A 243 10.70 -63.87 19.37
N ILE A 244 11.20 -64.44 20.48
CA ILE A 244 11.94 -65.69 20.49
C ILE A 244 11.01 -66.77 21.04
N THR A 245 10.77 -67.81 20.23
CA THR A 245 9.89 -68.93 20.60
C THR A 245 10.68 -70.19 20.93
N LEU A 246 10.37 -70.84 22.05
CA LEU A 246 10.98 -72.12 22.40
C LEU A 246 10.52 -73.24 21.46
N LEU A 247 11.48 -73.89 20.79
CA LEU A 247 11.23 -75.08 19.98
C LEU A 247 10.91 -76.29 20.86
N GLY A 248 9.94 -77.09 20.43
CA GLY A 248 9.60 -78.36 21.09
C GLY A 248 10.79 -79.32 21.10
N SER A 249 10.92 -80.12 22.17
CA SER A 249 12.00 -81.09 22.31
C SER A 249 11.93 -82.16 21.21
N ASP A 250 13.04 -82.37 20.50
CA ASP A 250 13.15 -83.47 19.53
C ASP A 250 13.50 -84.79 20.23
N THR A 251 12.91 -85.89 19.76
CA THR A 251 13.13 -87.24 20.31
C THR A 251 13.98 -88.08 19.37
N THR A 252 15.25 -88.28 19.72
CA THR A 252 16.14 -89.19 18.97
C THR A 252 16.04 -90.60 19.54
N THR A 253 15.40 -91.53 18.82
CA THR A 253 15.40 -92.95 19.17
C THR A 253 16.68 -93.63 18.70
N ILE A 254 17.55 -94.03 19.63
CA ILE A 254 18.77 -94.80 19.33
C ILE A 254 18.45 -96.29 19.49
N ALA A 255 18.49 -97.04 18.39
CA ALA A 255 18.44 -98.51 18.43
C ALA A 255 19.86 -99.07 18.61
N LEU A 256 20.15 -99.65 19.77
CA LEU A 256 21.39 -100.38 20.03
C LEU A 256 21.18 -101.87 19.77
N THR A 257 21.96 -102.42 18.84
CA THR A 257 22.02 -103.87 18.58
C THR A 257 23.28 -104.43 19.23
N THR A 258 23.14 -105.31 20.22
CA THR A 258 24.28 -106.01 20.82
C THR A 258 24.48 -107.38 20.16
N CYS A 259 25.66 -107.63 19.60
CA CYS A 259 26.02 -108.96 19.10
C CYS A 259 26.43 -109.87 20.27
N ASN A 260 25.77 -111.02 20.42
CA ASN A 260 26.14 -112.07 21.36
C ASN A 260 27.01 -113.11 20.65
N PHE A 261 28.26 -113.29 21.09
CA PHE A 261 29.20 -114.28 20.57
C PHE A 261 28.89 -115.67 21.14
N ARG A 262 28.69 -116.65 20.26
CA ARG A 262 28.85 -118.08 20.60
C ARG A 262 29.43 -118.85 19.42
#